data_AF-A0A836URT4-F1
#
_entry.id   AF-A0A836URT4-F1
#
_cell.length_a   1.000
_cell.length_b   1.000
_cell.length_c   1.000
_cell.angle_alpha   90.00
_cell.angle_beta   90.00
_cell.angle_gamma   90.00
#
_symmetry.space_group_name_H-M   'P 1'
#
loop_
_entity.id
_entity.type
_entity.pdbx_description
1 polymer ?
#
loop_
_entity_poly.entity_id
_entity_poly.type
_entity_poly.pdbx_seq_one_letter_code
_entity_poly.pdbx_strand_id
1 'polypeptide(L)'
;MQLTEQQVAFFKTFGYLVVRELLTPSEVATVTQAFDWSIQNWGGGDKHDGSIRTMLGGPIEHTPELCALMDHTGVLGLIGGVTGEDFNYCSGDGNYYTGDTGWHPDGNWGQLWATKTAFYLDEAKRDSGCLRVIPGSQNPKHFIRQQKINSNESAALFGVEPRDFPGSVALESRPGDVVIFNHDLYHASFGGSKRRRMFTMNCTRHAKTPADMETLRHYLSMHSPGGGKLDTGAGMYFPTMIDTADEARMVHMQQPMEVHDDLFPQLARSVGKREPFRGNLLSR
;
A
#
# COMPACT_ATOMS: atom_id res chain seq x y z
N MET A 1 -1.53 -3.56 -19.22
CA MET A 1 -0.57 -4.66 -19.45
C MET A 1 -1.22 -5.99 -19.09
N GLN A 2 -0.70 -7.12 -19.55
CA GLN A 2 -1.11 -8.44 -19.06
C GLN A 2 0.13 -9.14 -18.49
N LEU A 3 0.00 -9.75 -17.31
CA LEU A 3 1.12 -10.50 -16.72
C LEU A 3 1.31 -11.82 -17.46
N THR A 4 2.57 -12.17 -17.70
CA THR A 4 2.93 -13.50 -18.21
C THR A 4 2.67 -14.56 -17.14
N GLU A 5 2.47 -15.81 -17.57
CA GLU A 5 2.33 -16.94 -16.66
C GLU A 5 3.54 -17.07 -15.71
N GLN A 6 4.75 -16.76 -16.20
CA GLN A 6 5.97 -16.76 -15.41
C GLN A 6 5.96 -15.67 -14.33
N GLN A 7 5.46 -14.46 -14.63
CA GLN A 7 5.31 -13.41 -13.62
C GLN A 7 4.27 -13.79 -12.56
N VAL A 8 3.13 -14.35 -12.98
CA VAL A 8 2.10 -14.83 -12.02
C VAL A 8 2.66 -15.96 -11.15
N ALA A 9 3.38 -16.92 -11.74
CA ALA A 9 4.04 -17.99 -10.98
C ALA A 9 5.08 -17.43 -9.99
N PHE A 10 5.91 -16.48 -10.44
CA PHE A 10 6.88 -15.80 -9.58
C PHE A 10 6.19 -15.13 -8.39
N PHE A 11 5.12 -14.36 -8.61
CA PHE A 11 4.37 -13.72 -7.53
C PHE A 11 3.81 -14.74 -6.55
N LYS A 12 3.17 -15.81 -7.05
CA LYS A 12 2.57 -16.85 -6.19
C LYS A 12 3.63 -17.56 -5.34
N THR A 13 4.82 -17.79 -5.88
CA THR A 13 5.92 -18.46 -5.16
C THR A 13 6.61 -17.51 -4.18
N PHE A 14 6.99 -16.31 -4.62
CA PHE A 14 7.88 -15.43 -3.86
C PHE A 14 7.18 -14.25 -3.18
N GLY A 15 5.93 -13.99 -3.53
CA GLY A 15 5.05 -13.02 -2.87
C GLY A 15 5.19 -11.58 -3.33
N TYR A 16 6.03 -11.30 -4.34
CA TYR A 16 6.23 -9.95 -4.87
C TYR A 16 6.49 -9.97 -6.37
N LEU A 17 6.35 -8.81 -7.02
CA LEU A 17 6.80 -8.51 -8.37
C LEU A 17 7.30 -7.07 -8.46
N VAL A 18 8.32 -6.86 -9.29
CA VAL A 18 8.79 -5.53 -9.68
C VAL A 18 8.56 -5.36 -11.16
N VAL A 19 7.82 -4.31 -11.55
CA VAL A 19 7.67 -3.91 -12.94
C VAL A 19 8.46 -2.64 -13.15
N ARG A 20 9.46 -2.71 -14.05
CA ARG A 20 10.33 -1.58 -14.36
C ARG A 20 9.64 -0.62 -15.31
N GLU A 21 9.79 0.68 -15.05
CA GLU A 21 9.32 1.74 -15.93
C GLU A 21 7.84 1.57 -16.34
N LEU A 22 6.98 1.11 -15.40
CA LEU A 22 5.55 0.95 -15.65
C LEU A 22 4.89 2.29 -15.96
N LEU A 23 5.30 3.34 -15.24
CA LEU A 23 4.90 4.71 -15.53
C LEU A 23 5.97 5.39 -16.38
N THR A 24 5.53 6.06 -17.43
CA THR A 24 6.39 6.91 -18.27
C THR A 24 6.95 8.09 -17.49
N PRO A 25 8.06 8.71 -17.93
CA PRO A 25 8.60 9.90 -17.27
C PRO A 25 7.60 11.05 -17.10
N SER A 26 6.69 11.24 -18.06
CA SER A 26 5.61 12.23 -17.97
C SER A 26 4.58 11.88 -16.90
N GLU A 27 4.18 10.62 -16.80
CA GLU A 27 3.25 10.16 -15.76
C GLU A 27 3.89 10.27 -14.37
N VAL A 28 5.17 9.93 -14.25
CA VAL A 28 5.94 10.13 -13.01
C VAL A 28 5.92 11.58 -12.56
N ALA A 29 6.16 12.53 -13.48
CA ALA A 29 6.13 13.96 -13.16
C ALA A 29 4.74 14.40 -12.67
N THR A 30 3.68 13.99 -13.38
CA THR A 30 2.29 14.28 -13.01
C THR A 30 1.93 13.72 -11.63
N VAL A 31 2.17 12.42 -11.42
CA VAL A 31 1.88 11.72 -10.16
C VAL A 31 2.67 12.30 -9.00
N THR A 32 3.94 12.65 -9.23
CA THR A 32 4.79 13.25 -8.19
C THR A 32 4.28 14.63 -7.77
N GLN A 33 3.93 15.49 -8.73
CA GLN A 33 3.39 16.81 -8.44
C GLN A 33 2.07 16.71 -7.67
N ALA A 34 1.19 15.82 -8.11
CA ALA A 34 -0.11 15.59 -7.48
C ALA A 34 0.03 14.99 -6.07
N PHE A 35 0.99 14.08 -5.86
CA PHE A 35 1.30 13.51 -4.55
C PHE A 35 1.87 14.57 -3.60
N ASP A 36 2.85 15.36 -4.06
CA ASP A 36 3.45 16.41 -3.27
C ASP A 36 2.39 17.42 -2.81
N TRP A 37 1.49 17.83 -3.71
CA TRP A 37 0.35 18.68 -3.35
C TRP A 37 -0.53 18.01 -2.29
N SER A 38 -0.86 16.73 -2.47
CA SER A 38 -1.74 15.99 -1.57
C SER A 38 -1.17 15.89 -0.16
N ILE A 39 0.07 15.42 0.00
CA ILE A 39 0.69 15.27 1.31
C ILE A 39 1.00 16.62 1.98
N GLN A 40 1.29 17.66 1.21
CA GLN A 40 1.48 19.02 1.76
C GLN A 40 0.17 19.61 2.29
N ASN A 41 -0.95 19.44 1.59
CA ASN A 41 -2.23 20.06 1.94
C ASN A 41 -3.08 19.22 2.91
N TRP A 42 -2.93 17.90 2.90
CA TRP A 42 -3.76 16.98 3.68
C TRP A 42 -2.95 16.17 4.71
N GLY A 43 -1.70 15.86 4.40
CA GLY A 43 -0.86 15.00 5.25
C GLY A 43 0.01 15.73 6.27
N GLY A 44 -0.01 17.07 6.30
CA GLY A 44 0.91 17.87 7.12
C GLY A 44 2.36 17.83 6.64
N GLY A 45 2.57 17.56 5.34
CA GLY A 45 3.89 17.52 4.71
C GLY A 45 4.58 18.89 4.65
N ASP A 46 3.82 19.98 4.79
CA ASP A 46 4.33 21.36 4.96
C ASP A 46 5.13 21.53 6.27
N LYS A 47 4.82 20.74 7.29
CA LYS A 47 5.45 20.75 8.63
C LYS A 47 6.50 19.66 8.81
N HIS A 48 6.82 18.90 7.77
CA HIS A 48 7.74 17.78 7.87
C HIS A 48 9.19 18.25 8.05
N ASP A 49 9.79 17.92 9.20
CA ASP A 49 11.16 18.28 9.59
C ASP A 49 12.14 17.08 9.60
N GLY A 50 11.64 15.88 9.27
CA GLY A 50 12.43 14.65 9.26
C GLY A 50 12.74 14.08 10.64
N SER A 51 12.06 14.52 11.70
CA SER A 51 12.14 13.92 13.04
C SER A 51 11.29 12.66 13.15
N ILE A 52 10.09 12.68 12.55
CA ILE A 52 9.16 11.56 12.46
C ILE A 52 8.68 11.40 11.02
N ARG A 53 8.18 10.21 10.68
CA ARG A 53 7.50 9.95 9.40
C ARG A 53 6.25 10.85 9.31
N THR A 54 5.99 11.39 8.13
CA THR A 54 4.69 11.97 7.78
C THR A 54 3.88 10.97 7.00
N MET A 55 2.66 10.67 7.45
CA MET A 55 1.76 9.71 6.82
C MET A 55 0.42 10.37 6.48
N LEU A 56 0.00 10.21 5.22
CA LEU A 56 -1.29 10.61 4.65
C LEU A 56 -2.10 9.35 4.34
N GLY A 57 -3.39 9.33 4.68
CA GLY A 57 -4.32 8.27 4.27
C GLY A 57 -5.08 8.68 3.02
N GLY A 58 -5.39 7.72 2.14
CA GLY A 58 -6.04 8.00 0.85
C GLY A 58 -5.13 8.77 -0.12
N PRO A 59 -3.87 8.35 -0.32
CA PRO A 59 -2.84 9.16 -0.97
C PRO A 59 -3.13 9.54 -2.42
N ILE A 60 -3.97 8.77 -3.12
CA ILE A 60 -4.30 9.02 -4.53
C ILE A 60 -5.66 9.73 -4.71
N GLU A 61 -6.34 10.10 -3.62
CA GLU A 61 -7.78 10.39 -3.65
C GLU A 61 -8.10 11.89 -3.66
N HIS A 62 -7.09 12.76 -3.78
CA HIS A 62 -7.27 14.21 -3.60
C HIS A 62 -7.25 15.02 -4.89
N THR A 63 -6.64 14.51 -5.96
CA THR A 63 -6.52 15.19 -7.25
C THR A 63 -6.98 14.26 -8.37
N PRO A 64 -7.68 14.75 -9.42
CA PRO A 64 -8.10 13.91 -10.54
C PRO A 64 -6.95 13.14 -11.19
N GLU A 65 -5.77 13.75 -11.27
CA GLU A 65 -4.57 13.16 -11.87
C GLU A 65 -4.06 11.93 -11.11
N LEU A 66 -4.11 11.96 -9.77
CA LEU A 66 -3.79 10.78 -8.95
C LEU A 66 -4.91 9.74 -8.95
N CYS A 67 -6.17 10.17 -8.91
CA CYS A 67 -7.31 9.25 -8.97
C CYS A 67 -7.25 8.39 -10.25
N ALA A 68 -6.83 8.98 -11.37
CA ALA A 68 -6.67 8.32 -12.66
C ALA A 68 -5.64 7.17 -12.66
N LEU A 69 -4.82 7.03 -11.61
CA LEU A 69 -3.95 5.86 -11.44
C LEU A 69 -4.75 4.56 -11.31
N MET A 70 -5.99 4.63 -10.80
CA MET A 70 -6.95 3.52 -10.78
C MET A 70 -7.54 3.19 -12.17
N ASP A 71 -7.25 3.99 -13.20
CA ASP A 71 -7.66 3.72 -14.58
C ASP A 71 -6.47 3.30 -15.46
N HIS A 72 -5.25 3.43 -14.93
CA HIS A 72 -4.04 3.16 -15.69
C HIS A 72 -3.94 1.67 -16.02
N THR A 73 -4.03 1.33 -17.31
CA THR A 73 -4.08 -0.06 -17.79
C THR A 73 -2.89 -0.92 -17.35
N GLY A 74 -1.73 -0.31 -17.13
CA GLY A 74 -0.56 -0.99 -16.56
C GLY A 74 -0.74 -1.37 -15.09
N VAL A 75 -1.32 -0.46 -14.30
CA VAL A 75 -1.57 -0.65 -12.86
C VAL A 75 -2.71 -1.65 -12.67
N LEU A 76 -3.81 -1.49 -13.41
CA LEU A 76 -4.93 -2.43 -13.41
C LEU A 76 -4.48 -3.84 -13.81
N GLY A 77 -3.67 -3.97 -14.86
CA GLY A 77 -3.13 -5.25 -15.30
C GLY A 77 -2.21 -5.92 -14.27
N LEU A 78 -1.38 -5.12 -13.58
CA LEU A 78 -0.50 -5.62 -12.53
C LEU A 78 -1.28 -6.13 -11.31
N ILE A 79 -2.21 -5.31 -10.79
CA ILE A 79 -3.01 -5.67 -9.61
C ILE A 79 -3.98 -6.80 -9.95
N GLY A 80 -4.74 -6.66 -11.04
CA GLY A 80 -5.70 -7.66 -11.49
C GLY A 80 -5.06 -9.01 -11.79
N GLY A 81 -3.86 -9.01 -12.39
CA GLY A 81 -3.13 -10.24 -12.72
C GLY A 81 -2.69 -11.07 -11.52
N VAL A 82 -2.59 -10.48 -10.31
CA VAL A 82 -2.22 -11.22 -9.09
C VAL A 82 -3.36 -11.34 -8.07
N THR A 83 -4.25 -10.35 -8.00
CA THR A 83 -5.32 -10.27 -6.98
C THR A 83 -6.69 -10.69 -7.52
N GLY A 84 -6.86 -10.68 -8.85
CA GLY A 84 -8.12 -10.92 -9.56
C GLY A 84 -8.59 -9.66 -10.29
N GLU A 85 -9.12 -9.80 -11.50
CA GLU A 85 -9.50 -8.65 -12.35
C GLU A 85 -10.61 -7.77 -11.74
N ASP A 86 -11.39 -8.29 -10.81
CA ASP A 86 -12.46 -7.60 -10.09
C ASP A 86 -12.03 -7.13 -8.68
N PHE A 87 -10.72 -7.03 -8.42
CA PHE A 87 -10.18 -6.66 -7.11
C PHE A 87 -10.84 -5.42 -6.52
N ASN A 88 -10.82 -5.33 -5.19
CA ASN A 88 -11.22 -4.15 -4.47
C ASN A 88 -10.01 -3.26 -4.22
N TYR A 89 -10.06 -1.99 -4.59
CA TYR A 89 -9.18 -0.97 -4.04
C TYR A 89 -9.61 -0.68 -2.61
N CYS A 90 -8.69 -0.61 -1.65
CA CYS A 90 -9.01 -0.42 -0.23
C CYS A 90 -8.13 0.69 0.38
N SER A 91 -8.03 1.81 -0.35
CA SER A 91 -7.20 2.96 0.00
C SER A 91 -5.69 2.66 0.02
N GLY A 92 -4.91 3.46 0.72
CA GLY A 92 -3.46 3.36 0.80
C GLY A 92 -2.88 4.36 1.80
N ASP A 93 -1.55 4.44 1.82
CA ASP A 93 -0.80 5.38 2.63
C ASP A 93 0.28 6.10 1.80
N GLY A 94 0.34 7.41 1.97
CA GLY A 94 1.31 8.31 1.36
C GLY A 94 2.30 8.82 2.37
N ASN A 95 3.58 8.82 2.03
CA ASN A 95 4.63 8.98 3.01
C ASN A 95 5.74 9.94 2.62
N TYR A 96 6.16 10.74 3.60
CA TYR A 96 7.56 11.12 3.75
C TYR A 96 8.16 10.23 4.85
N TYR A 97 8.86 9.19 4.44
CA TYR A 97 9.53 8.29 5.37
C TYR A 97 10.76 8.94 6.00
N THR A 98 10.93 8.67 7.28
CA THR A 98 12.10 9.03 8.09
C THR A 98 12.72 7.75 8.65
N GLY A 99 13.98 7.49 8.32
CA GLY A 99 14.75 6.37 8.88
C GLY A 99 14.30 4.99 8.41
N ASP A 100 14.47 4.01 9.29
CA ASP A 100 14.29 2.59 8.97
C ASP A 100 12.88 2.10 9.30
N THR A 101 12.45 1.07 8.58
CA THR A 101 11.25 0.30 8.86
C THR A 101 11.67 -1.14 9.03
N GLY A 102 11.54 -1.67 10.25
CA GLY A 102 11.90 -3.05 10.57
C GLY A 102 11.06 -4.09 9.83
N TRP A 103 11.48 -5.34 9.93
CA TRP A 103 10.79 -6.48 9.33
C TRP A 103 9.40 -6.66 9.91
N HIS A 104 8.39 -6.63 9.05
CA HIS A 104 7.00 -6.92 9.39
C HIS A 104 6.24 -7.42 8.15
N PRO A 105 5.15 -8.18 8.32
CA PRO A 105 4.10 -8.26 7.33
C PRO A 105 3.06 -7.14 7.58
N ASP A 106 2.31 -6.76 6.55
CA ASP A 106 1.16 -5.84 6.70
C ASP A 106 -0.08 -6.57 7.24
N GLY A 107 -0.18 -7.87 6.95
CA GLY A 107 -1.27 -8.74 7.38
C GLY A 107 -0.77 -10.10 7.86
N ASN A 108 -1.70 -11.01 8.13
CA ASN A 108 -1.42 -12.42 8.39
C ASN A 108 -2.65 -13.25 7.98
N TRP A 109 -3.13 -13.02 6.76
CA TRP A 109 -4.37 -13.57 6.23
C TRP A 109 -4.31 -15.07 5.96
N GLY A 110 -3.11 -15.64 5.84
CA GLY A 110 -2.89 -17.08 5.59
C GLY A 110 -3.24 -17.52 4.17
N GLN A 111 -3.65 -16.58 3.32
CA GLN A 111 -3.98 -16.74 1.91
C GLN A 111 -3.65 -15.44 1.16
N LEU A 112 -3.64 -15.48 -0.17
CA LEU A 112 -3.58 -14.27 -0.99
C LEU A 112 -4.92 -13.52 -0.92
N TRP A 113 -5.08 -12.74 0.14
CA TRP A 113 -6.25 -11.90 0.37
C TRP A 113 -6.02 -10.45 -0.05
N ALA A 114 -4.87 -9.89 0.32
CA ALA A 114 -4.55 -8.48 0.10
C ALA A 114 -3.13 -8.30 -0.48
N THR A 115 -2.99 -7.27 -1.29
CA THR A 115 -1.74 -6.85 -1.91
C THR A 115 -1.52 -5.36 -1.69
N LYS A 116 -0.25 -4.97 -1.57
CA LYS A 116 0.18 -3.57 -1.55
C LYS A 116 1.01 -3.29 -2.80
N THR A 117 0.65 -2.23 -3.50
CA THR A 117 1.37 -1.73 -4.67
C THR A 117 2.05 -0.42 -4.30
N ALA A 118 3.37 -0.39 -4.37
CA ALA A 118 4.24 0.70 -3.93
C ALA A 118 4.79 1.49 -5.11
N PHE A 119 4.70 2.81 -4.99
CA PHE A 119 5.19 3.79 -5.96
C PHE A 119 6.25 4.66 -5.29
N TYR A 120 7.51 4.52 -5.70
CA TYR A 120 8.61 5.35 -5.22
C TYR A 120 8.72 6.61 -6.08
N LEU A 121 8.81 7.78 -5.45
CA LEU A 121 8.96 9.07 -6.15
C LEU A 121 10.38 9.63 -6.05
N ASP A 122 11.26 8.91 -5.38
CA ASP A 122 12.70 9.14 -5.30
C ASP A 122 13.46 7.85 -5.66
N GLU A 123 14.70 7.95 -6.14
CA GLU A 123 15.55 6.77 -6.30
C GLU A 123 15.83 6.13 -4.93
N ALA A 124 15.56 4.83 -4.80
CA ALA A 124 15.77 4.05 -3.59
C ALA A 124 16.64 2.83 -3.91
N LYS A 125 17.83 2.78 -3.31
CA LYS A 125 18.81 1.70 -3.45
C LYS A 125 18.88 0.87 -2.19
N ARG A 126 19.66 -0.22 -2.22
CA ARG A 126 19.89 -1.09 -1.07
C ARG A 126 20.17 -0.27 0.19
N ASP A 127 21.09 0.69 0.13
CA ASP A 127 21.54 1.46 1.29
C ASP A 127 20.87 2.83 1.44
N SER A 128 19.87 3.15 0.62
CA SER A 128 19.05 4.38 0.74
C SER A 128 17.57 4.10 1.02
N GLY A 129 17.26 2.89 1.51
CA GLY A 129 15.93 2.51 1.96
C GLY A 129 14.95 2.13 0.85
N CYS A 130 15.42 1.33 -0.11
CA CYS A 130 14.52 0.56 -0.96
C CYS A 130 13.72 -0.48 -0.13
N LEU A 131 12.62 -0.97 -0.70
CA LEU A 131 11.90 -2.10 -0.13
C LEU A 131 12.83 -3.32 -0.13
N ARG A 132 12.82 -4.07 0.97
CA ARG A 132 13.44 -5.38 1.06
C ARG A 132 12.38 -6.38 1.42
N VAL A 133 12.48 -7.57 0.84
CA VAL A 133 11.52 -8.65 1.06
C VAL A 133 12.24 -9.91 1.46
N ILE A 134 11.55 -10.78 2.20
CA ILE A 134 12.00 -12.17 2.40
C ILE A 134 11.14 -13.05 1.50
N PRO A 135 11.64 -13.46 0.32
CA PRO A 135 10.83 -14.16 -0.68
C PRO A 135 10.17 -15.43 -0.12
N GLY A 136 8.88 -15.61 -0.41
CA GLY A 136 8.13 -16.79 0.02
C GLY A 136 7.65 -16.75 1.47
N SER A 137 8.02 -15.71 2.24
CA SER A 137 7.62 -15.58 3.65
C SER A 137 6.12 -15.36 3.86
N GLN A 138 5.35 -15.05 2.81
CA GLN A 138 3.88 -15.04 2.86
C GLN A 138 3.28 -16.44 3.07
N ASN A 139 4.03 -17.51 2.77
CA ASN A 139 3.57 -18.88 2.95
C ASN A 139 3.63 -19.26 4.45
N PRO A 140 2.53 -19.74 5.07
CA PRO A 140 2.54 -20.20 6.48
C PRO A 140 3.59 -21.27 6.80
N LYS A 141 4.08 -22.01 5.80
CA LYS A 141 5.12 -23.03 5.94
C LYS A 141 6.55 -22.48 5.87
N HIS A 142 6.74 -21.19 5.58
CA HIS A 142 8.07 -20.59 5.57
C HIS A 142 8.70 -20.64 6.97
N PHE A 143 10.01 -20.88 7.05
CA PHE A 143 10.69 -21.16 8.33
C PHE A 143 10.53 -20.02 9.35
N ILE A 144 10.53 -18.76 8.89
CA ILE A 144 10.29 -17.59 9.75
C ILE A 144 8.96 -17.69 10.49
N ARG A 145 7.91 -18.17 9.81
CA ARG A 145 6.57 -18.32 10.40
C ARG A 145 6.49 -19.55 11.29
N GLN A 146 6.94 -20.72 10.82
CA GLN A 146 6.87 -21.97 11.58
C GLN A 146 7.68 -21.91 12.89
N GLN A 147 8.85 -21.28 12.84
CA GLN A 147 9.75 -21.15 13.98
C GLN A 147 9.52 -19.84 14.76
N LYS A 148 8.56 -19.00 14.34
CA LYS A 148 8.23 -17.71 14.96
C LYS A 148 9.46 -16.80 15.14
N ILE A 149 10.32 -16.74 14.12
CA ILE A 149 11.56 -15.96 14.16
C ILE A 149 11.22 -14.46 14.09
N ASN A 150 11.63 -13.71 15.11
CA ASN A 150 11.66 -12.25 15.02
C ASN A 150 12.88 -11.80 14.23
N SER A 151 12.69 -11.46 12.96
CA SER A 151 13.79 -11.06 12.06
C SER A 151 14.49 -9.77 12.50
N ASN A 152 13.83 -8.94 13.31
CA ASN A 152 14.42 -7.74 13.91
C ASN A 152 15.43 -8.05 15.03
N GLU A 153 15.42 -9.26 15.57
CA GLU A 153 16.35 -9.73 16.61
C GLU A 153 17.46 -10.63 16.04
N SER A 154 17.62 -10.66 14.72
CA SER A 154 18.57 -11.53 14.03
C SER A 154 20.02 -11.37 14.48
N ALA A 155 20.42 -10.19 14.97
CA ALA A 155 21.76 -9.99 15.50
C ALA A 155 22.00 -10.86 16.75
N ALA A 156 21.01 -10.95 17.64
CA ALA A 156 21.08 -11.79 18.84
C ALA A 156 20.87 -13.27 18.53
N LEU A 157 19.94 -13.59 17.61
CA LEU A 157 19.59 -14.97 17.27
C LEU A 157 20.66 -15.66 16.42
N PHE A 158 21.30 -14.93 15.50
CA PHE A 158 22.12 -15.49 14.43
C PHE A 158 23.45 -14.76 14.20
N GLY A 159 23.73 -13.65 14.91
CA GLY A 159 24.93 -12.84 14.67
C GLY A 159 24.91 -12.05 13.36
N VAL A 160 23.72 -11.81 12.78
CA VAL A 160 23.54 -11.07 11.52
C VAL A 160 22.63 -9.88 11.76
N GLU A 161 23.04 -8.69 11.33
CA GLU A 161 22.22 -7.48 11.47
C GLU A 161 20.87 -7.62 10.73
N PRO A 162 19.76 -7.07 11.25
CA PRO A 162 18.45 -7.14 10.60
C PRO A 162 18.47 -6.68 9.14
N ARG A 163 19.27 -5.67 8.84
CA ARG A 163 19.44 -5.15 7.47
C ARG A 163 19.98 -6.21 6.50
N ASP A 164 20.75 -7.19 6.97
CA ASP A 164 21.41 -8.22 6.18
C ASP A 164 20.80 -9.61 6.42
N PHE A 165 19.54 -9.67 6.87
CA PHE A 165 18.85 -10.93 7.16
C PHE A 165 18.99 -11.93 5.98
N PRO A 166 19.46 -13.17 6.22
CA PRO A 166 19.77 -14.11 5.15
C PRO A 166 18.59 -14.42 4.23
N GLY A 167 18.85 -14.49 2.92
CA GLY A 167 17.84 -14.78 1.91
C GLY A 167 16.90 -13.60 1.59
N SER A 168 17.09 -12.43 2.21
CA SER A 168 16.35 -11.23 1.82
C SER A 168 16.84 -10.66 0.49
N VAL A 169 15.93 -9.99 -0.23
CA VAL A 169 16.20 -9.36 -1.53
C VAL A 169 15.90 -7.87 -1.43
N ALA A 170 16.85 -7.04 -1.83
CA ALA A 170 16.68 -5.59 -1.96
C ALA A 170 16.06 -5.26 -3.32
N LEU A 171 14.91 -4.60 -3.31
CA LEU A 171 14.17 -4.19 -4.50
C LEU A 171 14.50 -2.72 -4.79
N GLU A 172 15.71 -2.46 -5.29
CA GLU A 172 16.09 -1.11 -5.73
C GLU A 172 15.09 -0.60 -6.77
N SER A 173 14.75 0.68 -6.70
CA SER A 173 13.64 1.28 -7.44
C SER A 173 13.97 2.70 -7.88
N ARG A 174 13.49 3.08 -9.06
CA ARG A 174 13.52 4.45 -9.58
C ARG A 174 12.09 4.94 -9.82
N PRO A 175 11.85 6.26 -9.83
CA PRO A 175 10.55 6.80 -10.22
C PRO A 175 10.11 6.25 -11.58
N GLY A 176 8.93 5.62 -11.60
CA GLY A 176 8.40 4.90 -12.76
C GLY A 176 8.32 3.38 -12.56
N ASP A 177 9.19 2.83 -11.72
CA ASP A 177 9.09 1.44 -11.27
C ASP A 177 7.93 1.27 -10.29
N VAL A 178 7.26 0.12 -10.36
CA VAL A 178 6.15 -0.23 -9.47
C VAL A 178 6.40 -1.60 -8.86
N VAL A 179 6.26 -1.68 -7.55
CA VAL A 179 6.47 -2.93 -6.79
C VAL A 179 5.15 -3.36 -6.18
N ILE A 180 4.69 -4.56 -6.48
CA ILE A 180 3.51 -5.16 -5.84
C ILE A 180 3.94 -6.33 -4.96
N PHE A 181 3.37 -6.44 -3.77
CA PHE A 181 3.64 -7.55 -2.86
C PHE A 181 2.41 -7.96 -2.07
N ASN A 182 2.38 -9.23 -1.66
CA ASN A 182 1.37 -9.79 -0.78
C ASN A 182 1.51 -9.17 0.63
N HIS A 183 0.40 -8.79 1.26
CA HIS A 183 0.40 -8.24 2.63
C HIS A 183 1.03 -9.18 3.67
N ASP A 184 1.00 -10.48 3.46
CA ASP A 184 1.63 -11.46 4.35
C ASP A 184 3.14 -11.60 4.11
N LEU A 185 3.71 -10.97 3.08
CA LEU A 185 5.15 -11.02 2.81
C LEU A 185 5.90 -10.16 3.83
N TYR A 186 6.88 -10.75 4.51
CA TYR A 186 7.79 -10.00 5.37
C TYR A 186 8.62 -9.04 4.52
N HIS A 187 8.57 -7.77 4.91
CA HIS A 187 9.28 -6.70 4.24
C HIS A 187 9.83 -5.67 5.23
N ALA A 188 10.83 -4.91 4.79
CA ALA A 188 11.53 -3.90 5.56
C ALA A 188 12.15 -2.83 4.65
N SER A 189 12.71 -1.77 5.22
CA SER A 189 13.52 -0.78 4.54
C SER A 189 14.58 -0.26 5.50
N PHE A 190 15.85 -0.26 5.10
CA PHE A 190 16.95 0.24 5.94
C PHE A 190 17.85 1.22 5.17
N GLY A 191 18.45 2.17 5.89
CA GLY A 191 19.26 3.25 5.31
C GLY A 191 18.43 4.39 4.74
N GLY A 192 17.17 4.53 5.17
CA GLY A 192 16.27 5.55 4.64
C GLY A 192 16.74 6.98 4.92
N SER A 193 16.41 7.91 4.02
CA SER A 193 16.61 9.33 4.25
C SER A 193 15.62 9.88 5.29
N LYS A 194 15.69 11.18 5.54
CA LYS A 194 14.72 11.89 6.39
C LYS A 194 13.46 12.33 5.64
N ARG A 195 13.32 12.06 4.34
CA ARG A 195 12.19 12.52 3.51
C ARG A 195 12.03 11.70 2.24
N ARG A 196 11.99 10.36 2.35
CA ARG A 196 11.79 9.51 1.16
C ARG A 196 10.30 9.48 0.81
N ARG A 197 9.96 9.88 -0.43
CA ARG A 197 8.61 9.97 -0.95
C ARG A 197 8.16 8.64 -1.55
N MET A 198 7.07 8.10 -1.02
CA MET A 198 6.47 6.87 -1.51
C MET A 198 5.00 6.82 -1.11
N PHE A 199 4.16 6.30 -1.99
CA PHE A 199 2.77 6.00 -1.66
C PHE A 199 2.36 4.62 -2.11
N THR A 200 1.23 4.15 -1.57
CA THR A 200 0.70 2.81 -1.82
C THR A 200 -0.72 2.82 -2.34
N MET A 201 -1.07 1.73 -3.01
CA MET A 201 -2.43 1.27 -3.22
C MET A 201 -2.57 -0.09 -2.57
N ASN A 202 -3.46 -0.23 -1.60
CA ASN A 202 -3.81 -1.50 -1.01
C ASN A 202 -5.05 -2.03 -1.71
N CYS A 203 -5.03 -3.30 -2.10
CA CYS A 203 -6.14 -3.94 -2.78
C CYS A 203 -6.42 -5.32 -2.16
N THR A 204 -7.68 -5.71 -2.10
CA THR A 204 -8.09 -7.07 -1.71
C THR A 204 -8.70 -7.81 -2.89
N ARG A 205 -8.74 -9.14 -2.81
CA ARG A 205 -9.63 -9.93 -3.65
C ARG A 205 -11.07 -9.43 -3.48
N HIS A 206 -11.87 -9.50 -4.53
CA HIS A 206 -13.32 -9.30 -4.43
C HIS A 206 -13.95 -10.38 -3.55
N ALA A 207 -14.80 -9.99 -2.61
CA ALA A 207 -15.48 -10.94 -1.76
C ALA A 207 -16.68 -11.55 -2.50
N LYS A 208 -16.72 -12.89 -2.60
CA LYS A 208 -17.75 -13.62 -3.36
C LYS A 208 -18.57 -14.58 -2.50
N THR A 209 -18.07 -14.92 -1.32
CA THR A 209 -18.69 -15.84 -0.37
C THR A 209 -18.92 -15.17 0.98
N PRO A 210 -19.79 -15.70 1.85
CA PRO A 210 -19.95 -15.19 3.21
C PRO A 210 -18.63 -15.13 3.99
N ALA A 211 -17.77 -16.13 3.86
CA ALA A 211 -16.45 -16.16 4.50
C ALA A 211 -15.50 -15.07 3.95
N ASP A 212 -15.57 -14.80 2.65
CA ASP A 212 -14.84 -13.66 2.07
C ASP A 212 -15.38 -12.34 2.62
N MET A 213 -16.70 -12.20 2.77
CA MET A 213 -17.31 -10.98 3.33
C MET A 213 -16.90 -10.76 4.78
N GLU A 214 -16.82 -11.80 5.60
CA GLU A 214 -16.27 -11.73 6.95
C GLU A 214 -14.80 -11.27 6.93
N THR A 215 -13.99 -11.82 6.02
CA THR A 215 -12.58 -11.43 5.86
C THR A 215 -12.45 -9.98 5.39
N LEU A 216 -13.30 -9.52 4.47
CA LEU A 216 -13.33 -8.14 4.00
C LEU A 216 -13.72 -7.17 5.10
N ARG A 217 -14.76 -7.49 5.88
CA ARG A 217 -15.18 -6.68 7.03
C ARG A 217 -14.06 -6.59 8.06
N HIS A 218 -13.39 -7.70 8.34
CA HIS A 218 -12.24 -7.69 9.24
C HIS A 218 -11.10 -6.83 8.68
N TYR A 219 -10.77 -6.99 7.40
CA TYR A 219 -9.76 -6.16 6.73
C TYR A 219 -10.06 -4.67 6.85
N LEU A 220 -11.27 -4.23 6.47
CA LEU A 220 -11.66 -2.82 6.50
C LEU A 220 -11.75 -2.28 7.93
N SER A 221 -12.11 -3.09 8.92
CA SER A 221 -12.08 -2.67 10.33
C SER A 221 -10.69 -2.22 10.84
N MET A 222 -9.62 -2.56 10.12
CA MET A 222 -8.23 -2.25 10.47
C MET A 222 -7.53 -1.36 9.43
N HIS A 223 -7.84 -1.53 8.15
CA HIS A 223 -7.09 -0.94 7.02
C HIS A 223 -7.89 0.10 6.24
N SER A 224 -8.94 0.70 6.81
CA SER A 224 -9.69 1.80 6.22
C SER A 224 -9.84 2.98 7.17
N PRO A 225 -10.30 4.16 6.70
CA PRO A 225 -10.78 5.22 7.57
C PRO A 225 -11.79 4.70 8.60
N GLY A 226 -11.69 5.14 9.85
CA GLY A 226 -12.46 4.62 10.98
C GLY A 226 -11.86 3.38 11.64
N GLY A 227 -10.98 2.64 10.95
CA GLY A 227 -10.33 1.45 11.46
C GLY A 227 -9.22 1.75 12.47
N GLY A 228 -9.18 1.02 13.58
CA GLY A 228 -8.22 1.25 14.66
C GLY A 228 -8.27 2.70 15.21
N LYS A 229 -7.19 3.47 15.01
CA LYS A 229 -7.11 4.90 15.37
C LYS A 229 -7.07 5.83 14.14
N LEU A 230 -7.21 5.28 12.93
CA LEU A 230 -7.11 6.02 11.68
C LEU A 230 -8.43 6.74 11.40
N ASP A 231 -8.44 8.05 11.51
CA ASP A 231 -9.60 8.88 11.16
C ASP A 231 -9.15 9.99 10.20
N THR A 232 -9.47 9.80 8.92
CA THR A 232 -9.20 10.76 7.85
C THR A 232 -10.29 11.83 7.74
N GLY A 233 -11.38 11.71 8.52
CA GLY A 233 -12.57 12.56 8.40
C GLY A 233 -13.37 12.37 7.09
N ALA A 234 -12.98 11.42 6.23
CA ALA A 234 -13.71 11.01 5.04
C ALA A 234 -14.39 9.64 5.24
N GLY A 235 -15.23 9.24 4.28
CA GLY A 235 -15.76 7.87 4.18
C GLY A 235 -14.67 6.89 3.73
N MET A 236 -15.05 5.81 3.03
CA MET A 236 -14.05 4.89 2.47
C MET A 236 -13.03 5.60 1.57
N TYR A 237 -13.51 6.58 0.80
CA TYR A 237 -12.69 7.42 -0.06
C TYR A 237 -13.00 8.91 0.10
N PHE A 238 -12.03 9.75 -0.23
CA PHE A 238 -12.28 11.19 -0.43
C PHE A 238 -13.19 11.44 -1.66
N PRO A 239 -13.99 12.52 -1.66
CA PRO A 239 -14.97 12.79 -2.71
C PRO A 239 -14.38 12.80 -4.13
N THR A 240 -13.19 13.36 -4.34
CA THR A 240 -12.56 13.43 -5.67
C THR A 240 -12.39 12.06 -6.31
N MET A 241 -12.11 11.01 -5.53
CA MET A 241 -11.98 9.65 -6.05
C MET A 241 -13.29 9.09 -6.60
N ILE A 242 -14.41 9.42 -5.96
CA ILE A 242 -15.76 9.00 -6.36
C ILE A 242 -16.28 9.89 -7.50
N ASP A 243 -16.12 11.21 -7.38
CA ASP A 243 -16.70 12.21 -8.28
C ASP A 243 -16.07 12.18 -9.69
N THR A 244 -14.87 11.61 -9.81
CA THR A 244 -14.15 11.44 -11.08
C THR A 244 -14.19 10.01 -11.62
N ALA A 245 -14.88 9.09 -10.94
CA ALA A 245 -14.93 7.70 -11.34
C ALA A 245 -15.95 7.49 -12.47
N ASP A 246 -15.56 6.69 -13.46
CA ASP A 246 -16.49 6.07 -14.39
C ASP A 246 -16.97 4.70 -13.86
N GLU A 247 -17.80 4.02 -14.65
CA GLU A 247 -18.31 2.69 -14.30
C GLU A 247 -17.17 1.66 -14.16
N ALA A 248 -16.10 1.78 -14.96
CA ALA A 248 -14.98 0.85 -14.93
C ALA A 248 -14.20 0.97 -13.61
N ARG A 249 -13.91 2.20 -13.16
CA ARG A 249 -13.28 2.42 -11.86
C ARG A 249 -14.18 1.98 -10.70
N MET A 250 -15.50 2.19 -10.81
CA MET A 250 -16.46 1.84 -9.75
C MET A 250 -16.53 0.36 -9.41
N VAL A 251 -16.24 -0.54 -10.36
CA VAL A 251 -16.15 -1.98 -10.11
C VAL A 251 -15.20 -2.29 -8.94
N HIS A 252 -14.10 -1.55 -8.83
CA HIS A 252 -13.07 -1.77 -7.82
C HIS A 252 -13.36 -1.11 -6.47
N MET A 253 -14.40 -0.29 -6.38
CA MET A 253 -14.60 0.62 -5.26
C MET A 253 -15.92 0.42 -4.55
N GLN A 254 -16.93 -0.08 -5.26
CA GLN A 254 -18.30 -0.22 -4.75
C GLN A 254 -18.39 -1.11 -3.51
N GLN A 255 -17.87 -2.34 -3.58
CA GLN A 255 -17.97 -3.28 -2.46
C GLN A 255 -17.25 -2.77 -1.19
N PRO A 256 -16.04 -2.19 -1.26
CA PRO A 256 -15.42 -1.54 -0.10
C PRO A 256 -16.23 -0.38 0.46
N MET A 257 -16.84 0.47 -0.39
CA MET A 257 -17.69 1.57 0.07
C MET A 257 -18.90 1.09 0.85
N GLU A 258 -19.63 0.11 0.32
CA GLU A 258 -20.82 -0.45 0.97
C GLU A 258 -20.47 -1.07 2.33
N VAL A 259 -19.41 -1.88 2.37
CA VAL A 259 -18.98 -2.54 3.61
C VAL A 259 -18.43 -1.52 4.61
N HIS A 260 -17.75 -0.48 4.15
CA HIS A 260 -17.24 0.60 4.99
C HIS A 260 -18.37 1.41 5.61
N ASP A 261 -19.37 1.80 4.82
CA ASP A 261 -20.54 2.55 5.30
C ASP A 261 -21.32 1.73 6.34
N ASP A 262 -21.38 0.41 6.23
CA ASP A 262 -21.94 -0.47 7.27
C ASP A 262 -21.11 -0.49 8.56
N LEU A 263 -19.78 -0.52 8.45
CA LEU A 263 -18.87 -0.59 9.61
C LEU A 263 -18.76 0.75 10.33
N PHE A 264 -18.80 1.84 9.58
CA PHE A 264 -18.57 3.20 10.03
C PHE A 264 -19.63 4.16 9.47
N PRO A 265 -20.93 3.95 9.76
CA PRO A 265 -22.01 4.74 9.19
C PRO A 265 -21.88 6.23 9.48
N GLN A 266 -21.24 6.61 10.58
CA GLN A 266 -20.94 8.00 10.89
C GLN A 266 -20.01 8.66 9.87
N LEU A 267 -19.13 7.91 9.20
CA LEU A 267 -18.21 8.41 8.18
C LEU A 267 -18.81 8.35 6.76
N ALA A 268 -19.95 7.69 6.59
CA ALA A 268 -20.58 7.52 5.28
C ALA A 268 -20.87 8.86 4.61
N ARG A 269 -20.65 8.93 3.29
CA ARG A 269 -20.85 10.16 2.50
C ARG A 269 -22.28 10.70 2.62
N SER A 270 -23.27 9.80 2.78
CA SER A 270 -24.69 10.11 2.92
C SER A 270 -25.04 10.92 4.18
N VAL A 271 -24.18 10.90 5.21
CA VAL A 271 -24.39 11.62 6.48
C VAL A 271 -24.06 13.11 6.40
N GLY A 272 -23.50 13.58 5.27
CA GLY A 272 -23.23 14.99 4.98
C GLY A 272 -21.75 15.35 5.05
N LYS A 273 -21.42 16.60 4.71
CA LYS A 273 -20.02 17.07 4.65
C LYS A 273 -19.39 17.14 6.04
N ARG A 274 -18.30 16.42 6.23
CA ARG A 274 -17.36 16.62 7.34
C ARG A 274 -16.12 17.34 6.82
N GLU A 275 -15.51 18.17 7.66
CA GLU A 275 -14.17 18.67 7.40
C GLU A 275 -13.20 17.49 7.51
N PRO A 276 -12.54 17.07 6.42
CA PRO A 276 -11.62 15.95 6.50
C PRO A 276 -10.38 16.35 7.31
N PHE A 277 -9.75 15.37 7.95
CA PHE A 277 -8.55 15.60 8.73
C PHE A 277 -7.42 16.13 7.84
N ARG A 278 -6.71 17.15 8.34
CA ARG A 278 -5.49 17.69 7.74
C ARG A 278 -4.35 17.64 8.76
N GLY A 279 -3.36 16.81 8.49
CA GLY A 279 -2.21 16.63 9.37
C GLY A 279 -1.59 15.25 9.25
N ASN A 280 -0.50 15.05 10.00
CA ASN A 280 0.18 13.76 10.02
C ASN A 280 -0.69 12.73 10.77
N LEU A 281 -1.02 11.61 10.14
CA LEU A 281 -1.79 10.55 10.79
C LEU A 281 -1.08 9.92 12.00
N LEU A 282 0.24 10.06 12.10
CA LEU A 282 1.02 9.57 13.24
C LEU A 282 1.03 10.51 14.45
N SER A 283 0.49 11.73 14.34
CA SER A 283 0.42 12.69 15.45
C SER A 283 -0.91 12.67 16.21
N ARG A 284 -1.76 11.66 15.97
CA ARG A 284 -3.03 11.43 16.69
C ARG A 284 -2.91 10.36 17.76
#